data_AF-A0A7X5PC73-F1
#
_entry.id   AF-A0A7X5PC73-F1
#
_cell.length_a   1.000
_cell.length_b   1.000
_cell.length_c   1.000
_cell.angle_alpha   90.00
_cell.angle_beta   90.00
_cell.angle_gamma   90.00
#
_symmetry.space_group_name_H-M   'P 1'
#
loop_
_entity.id
_entity.type
_entity.pdbx_description
1 polymer ?
#
loop_
_entity_poly.entity_id
_entity_poly.type
_entity_poly.pdbx_seq_one_letter_code
_entity_poly.pdbx_strand_id
1 'polypeptide(L)' 'MNKRKVRYKNGEWQDFWFKGKRNPCGCGSNIFHEELLINGKVIGVCNACNEGIYEFNYTKEEIKK' A
#
# COMPACT_ATOMS: atom_id res chain seq x y z
N MET A 1 8.93 -17.42 -2.38
CA MET A 1 8.42 -16.36 -1.48
C MET A 1 9.10 -15.06 -1.84
N ASN A 2 8.40 -14.14 -2.51
CA ASN A 2 8.90 -12.77 -2.67
C ASN A 2 9.02 -12.18 -1.25
N LYS A 3 10.23 -11.95 -0.74
CA LYS A 3 10.39 -11.31 0.56
C LYS A 3 9.90 -9.87 0.42
N ARG A 4 8.94 -9.49 1.25
CA ARG A 4 8.39 -8.13 1.33
C ARG A 4 8.76 -7.56 2.69
N LYS A 5 9.05 -6.26 2.75
CA LYS A 5 9.33 -5.56 4.01
C LYS A 5 8.43 -4.34 4.12
N VAL A 6 7.69 -4.24 5.22
CA VAL A 6 6.90 -3.05 5.54
C VAL A 6 7.79 -1.81 5.52
N ARG A 7 7.32 -0.77 4.82
CA ARG A 7 8.02 0.50 4.71
C ARG A 7 7.50 1.47 5.77
N TYR A 8 8.34 1.74 6.77
CA TYR A 8 8.10 2.77 7.77
C TYR A 8 8.57 4.13 7.21
N LYS A 9 7.77 5.18 7.35
CA LYS A 9 8.21 6.56 7.07
C LYS A 9 8.43 7.26 8.41
N ASN A 10 9.63 7.81 8.59
CA ASN A 10 10.05 8.44 9.86
C ASN A 10 9.92 7.52 11.09
N GLY A 11 10.10 6.21 10.92
CA GLY A 11 9.97 5.22 12.00
C GLY A 11 8.52 4.82 12.32
N GLU A 12 7.53 5.41 11.66
CA GLU A 12 6.12 5.13 11.91
C GLU A 12 5.49 4.32 10.79
N TRP A 13 4.55 3.44 11.18
CA TRP A 13 3.64 2.80 10.25
C TRP A 13 2.75 3.86 9.61
N GLN A 14 2.48 3.72 8.32
CA GLN A 14 1.68 4.67 7.56
C GLN A 14 0.56 3.93 6.85
N ASP A 15 -0.66 4.30 7.23
CA ASP A 15 -1.85 3.93 6.51
C ASP A 15 -2.19 5.00 5.49
N PHE A 16 -2.74 4.54 4.38
CA PHE A 16 -3.11 5.37 3.27
C PHE A 16 -4.43 4.89 2.69
N TRP A 17 -5.10 5.79 1.97
CA TRP A 17 -6.30 5.47 1.23
C TRP A 17 -6.46 6.40 0.03
N PHE A 18 -7.20 5.92 -0.97
CA PHE A 18 -7.61 6.73 -2.11
C PHE A 18 -8.99 7.33 -1.85
N LYS A 19 -9.11 8.64 -2.05
CA LYS A 19 -10.39 9.33 -1.86
C LYS A 19 -11.44 8.75 -2.82
N GLY A 20 -12.53 8.20 -2.25
CA GLY A 20 -13.66 7.68 -3.02
C GLY A 20 -13.40 6.37 -3.77
N LYS A 21 -12.26 5.70 -3.55
CA LYS A 21 -11.95 4.40 -4.18
C LYS A 21 -11.78 3.32 -3.10
N ARG A 22 -12.23 2.10 -3.38
CA ARG A 22 -11.93 0.90 -2.59
C ARG A 22 -10.63 0.25 -3.09
N ASN A 23 -10.02 -0.58 -2.26
CA ASN A 23 -8.87 -1.37 -2.70
C ASN A 23 -9.32 -2.37 -3.78
N PRO A 24 -8.51 -2.60 -4.83
CA PRO A 24 -8.87 -3.46 -5.96
C PRO A 24 -8.96 -4.95 -5.60
N CYS A 25 -8.44 -5.37 -4.44
CA CYS A 25 -8.59 -6.73 -3.92
C CYS A 25 -10.04 -7.14 -3.61
N GLY A 26 -11.00 -6.21 -3.63
CA GLY A 26 -12.43 -6.54 -3.50
C GLY A 26 -12.91 -6.92 -2.09
N CYS A 27 -12.02 -6.97 -1.08
CA CYS A 27 -12.38 -7.30 0.30
C CYS A 27 -13.22 -6.21 1.03
N GLY A 28 -13.55 -5.12 0.35
CA GLY A 28 -14.31 -4.00 0.92
C GLY A 28 -13.46 -2.99 1.69
N SER A 29 -12.18 -3.26 1.99
CA SER A 29 -11.29 -2.25 2.57
C SER A 29 -10.90 -1.16 1.55
N ASN A 30 -10.62 0.04 2.03
CA ASN A 30 -9.99 1.13 1.28
C ASN A 30 -8.65 1.58 1.88
N ILE A 31 -8.17 0.87 2.92
CA ILE A 31 -6.94 1.22 3.64
C ILE A 31 -5.82 0.27 3.23
N PHE A 32 -4.63 0.82 3.03
CA PHE A 32 -3.44 0.08 2.66
C PHE A 32 -2.17 0.67 3.31
N HIS A 33 -1.09 -0.11 3.30
CA HIS A 33 0.26 0.34 3.66
C HIS A 33 1.25 0.07 2.51
N GLU A 34 2.46 0.62 2.61
CA GLU A 34 3.52 0.42 1.62
C GLU A 34 4.46 -0.73 2.05
N GLU A 35 4.80 -1.62 1.13
CA GLU A 35 5.86 -2.62 1.29
C GLU A 35 6.95 -2.47 0.22
N LEU A 36 8.21 -2.71 0.58
CA LEU A 36 9.36 -2.76 -0.32
C LEU A 36 9.65 -4.21 -0.74
N LEU A 37 9.71 -4.43 -2.05
CA LEU A 37 10.13 -5.68 -2.68
C LEU A 37 11.66 -5.76 -2.79
N ILE A 38 12.20 -6.99 -2.89
CA ILE A 38 13.65 -7.25 -3.04
C ILE A 38 14.27 -6.47 -4.20
N ASN A 39 13.53 -6.31 -5.30
CA ASN A 39 14.00 -5.59 -6.49
C ASN A 39 13.93 -4.05 -6.36
N GLY A 40 13.66 -3.53 -5.16
CA GLY A 40 13.59 -2.10 -4.89
C GLY A 40 12.25 -1.44 -5.25
N LYS A 41 11.28 -2.20 -5.78
CA LYS A 41 9.93 -1.68 -6.06
C LYS A 41 9.13 -1.52 -4.77
N VAL A 42 8.39 -0.42 -4.67
CA VAL A 42 7.41 -0.22 -3.61
C VAL A 42 6.03 -0.64 -4.13
N ILE A 43 5.28 -1.37 -3.32
CA ILE A 43 3.91 -1.76 -3.61
C ILE A 43 2.97 -1.29 -2.50
N GLY A 44 1.72 -1.01 -2.85
CA GLY A 44 0.64 -0.89 -1.87
C GLY A 44 0.09 -2.26 -1.52
N VAL A 45 -0.23 -2.46 -0.24
CA VAL A 45 -0.74 -3.72 0.30
C VAL A 45 -1.96 -3.45 1.15
N CYS A 46 -3.05 -4.15 0.85
CA CYS A 46 -4.31 -4.01 1.57
C CYS A 46 -4.16 -4.39 3.04
N ASN A 47 -4.60 -3.55 3.97
CA ASN A 47 -4.50 -3.86 5.40
C ASN A 47 -5.41 -4.99 5.86
N ALA A 48 -6.50 -5.27 5.13
CA ALA A 48 -7.48 -6.28 5.54
C ALA A 48 -7.10 -7.69 5.06
N CYS A 49 -6.69 -7.84 3.80
CA CYS A 49 -6.39 -9.13 3.20
C CYS A 49 -4.91 -9.36 2.86
N ASN A 50 -4.03 -8.36 3.10
CA ASN A 50 -2.59 -8.41 2.81
C ASN A 50 -2.22 -8.72 1.35
N GLU A 51 -3.17 -8.55 0.42
CA GLU A 51 -2.91 -8.62 -1.01
C GLU A 51 -2.18 -7.36 -1.50
N GLY A 52 -1.20 -7.58 -2.37
CA GLY A 52 -0.57 -6.50 -3.12
C GLY A 52 -1.56 -5.93 -4.13
N ILE A 53 -1.84 -4.63 -4.04
CA ILE A 53 -2.92 -3.98 -4.77
C ILE A 53 -2.43 -3.08 -5.92
N TYR A 54 -1.20 -2.57 -5.87
CA TYR A 54 -0.57 -1.84 -6.99
C TYR A 54 0.93 -1.66 -6.79
N GLU A 55 1.68 -1.47 -7.89
CA GLU A 55 3.03 -0.89 -7.84
C GLU A 55 2.92 0.62 -7.60
N PHE A 56 3.69 1.14 -6.65
CA PHE A 56 3.56 2.50 -6.15
C PHE A 56 4.22 3.50 -7.13
N ASN A 57 3.46 3.93 -8.14
CA ASN A 57 3.83 4.98 -9.10
C ASN A 57 2.91 6.22 -9.04
N TYR A 58 1.99 6.28 -8.08
CA TYR A 58 0.99 7.36 -8.02
C TYR A 58 1.57 8.66 -7.44
N THR A 59 1.15 9.78 -8.03
CA THR A 59 1.43 11.12 -7.50
C THR A 59 0.69 11.31 -6.17
N LYS A 60 1.32 12.04 -5.23
CA LYS A 60 0.80 12.26 -3.88
C LYS A 60 -0.60 12.89 -3.83
N GLU A 61 -1.09 13.45 -4.93
CA GLU A 61 -2.36 14.15 -5.02
C GLU A 61 -3.58 13.23 -4.88
N GLU A 62 -3.44 11.94 -5.23
CA GLU A 62 -4.55 10.97 -5.14
C GLU A 62 -4.62 10.26 -3.78
N ILE A 63 -3.56 10.33 -2.98
CA ILE A 63 -3.38 9.54 -1.76
C ILE A 63 -3.49 10.44 -0.54
N LYS A 64 -4.41 10.10 0.37
CA LYS A 64 -4.44 10.71 1.70
C LYS A 64 -3.76 9.79 2.72
N LYS A 65 -2.96 10.44 3.58
CA LYS A 65 -2.39 9.88 4.81
C LYS A 65 -3.38 10.14 5.96
#